data_AF-A0A6I9Y785-F1
#
_entry.id   AF-A0A6I9Y785-F1
#
_cell.length_a   1.000
_cell.length_b   1.000
_cell.length_c   1.000
_cell.angle_alpha   90.00
_cell.angle_beta   90.00
_cell.angle_gamma   90.00
#
_symmetry.space_group_name_H-M   'P 1'
#
loop_
_entity.id
_entity.type
_entity.pdbx_description
1 polymer ?
#
loop_
_entity_poly.entity_id
_entity_poly.type
_entity_poly.pdbx_seq_one_letter_code
_entity_poly.pdbx_strand_id
1 'polypeptide(L)'
;MGDSFVEQAEQVTEDVGKVLGEKKVDAILCVAGGWAGGSAKAKSLYKNSDLMWKQSVWTSTISSHLATKYLKEGGLLTLTGAKAALAGTPGKMEMFLGCACCFGQHFP
;
A
#
# COMPACT_ATOMS: atom_id res chain seq x y z
N MET A 1 -20.91 -8.17 4.67
CA MET A 1 -19.56 -8.75 4.83
C MET A 1 -18.59 -7.70 4.31
N GLY A 2 -17.75 -7.14 5.18
CA GLY A 2 -16.73 -6.20 4.73
C GLY A 2 -15.55 -6.99 4.17
N ASP A 3 -14.98 -6.54 3.05
CA ASP A 3 -13.86 -7.21 2.40
C ASP A 3 -12.71 -7.42 3.39
N SER A 4 -12.26 -8.67 3.54
CA SER A 4 -11.07 -8.98 4.32
C SER A 4 -9.82 -8.59 3.53
N PHE A 5 -8.78 -8.13 4.22
CA PHE A 5 -7.47 -7.89 3.60
C PHE A 5 -6.94 -9.14 2.89
N VAL A 6 -7.10 -10.30 3.53
CA VAL A 6 -6.59 -11.58 3.01
C VAL A 6 -7.33 -11.96 1.72
N GLU A 7 -8.66 -11.87 1.72
CA GLU A 7 -9.48 -12.17 0.54
C GLU A 7 -9.12 -11.26 -0.64
N GLN A 8 -8.97 -9.96 -0.40
CA GLN A 8 -8.55 -9.02 -1.43
C GLN A 8 -7.12 -9.30 -1.94
N ALA A 9 -6.19 -9.62 -1.03
CA ALA A 9 -4.81 -9.91 -1.38
C ALA A 9 -4.68 -11.20 -2.21
N GLU A 10 -5.42 -12.24 -1.84
CA GLU A 10 -5.49 -13.51 -2.58
C GLU A 10 -6.08 -13.30 -3.97
N GLN A 11 -7.23 -12.62 -4.06
CA GLN A 11 -7.91 -12.34 -5.33
C GLN A 11 -7.00 -11.56 -6.30
N VAL A 12 -6.38 -10.47 -5.83
CA VAL A 12 -5.46 -9.66 -6.67
C VAL A 12 -4.24 -10.48 -7.08
N THR A 13 -3.69 -11.29 -6.18
CA THR A 13 -2.53 -12.15 -6.50
C THR A 13 -2.88 -13.18 -7.57
N GLU A 14 -4.05 -13.81 -7.47
CA GLU A 14 -4.51 -14.79 -8.45
C GLU A 14 -4.77 -14.15 -9.81
N ASP A 15 -5.47 -13.01 -9.86
CA ASP A 15 -5.82 -12.34 -11.11
C ASP A 15 -4.58 -11.80 -11.83
N VAL A 16 -3.64 -11.19 -11.10
CA VAL A 16 -2.36 -10.76 -11.68
C VAL A 16 -1.57 -11.97 -12.18
N GLY A 17 -1.60 -13.10 -11.45
CA GLY A 17 -0.99 -14.35 -11.89
C GLY A 17 -1.58 -14.89 -13.20
N LYS A 18 -2.90 -14.81 -13.38
CA LYS A 18 -3.57 -15.19 -14.65
C LYS A 18 -3.16 -14.30 -15.82
N VAL A 19 -3.00 -12.99 -15.58
CA VAL A 19 -2.65 -12.02 -16.63
C VAL A 19 -1.17 -12.12 -17.03
N LEU A 20 -0.27 -12.23 -16.06
CA LEU A 20 1.17 -12.26 -16.32
C LEU A 20 1.66 -13.67 -16.70
N GLY A 21 1.04 -14.72 -16.17
CA GLY A 21 1.53 -16.09 -16.32
C GLY A 21 2.97 -16.22 -15.82
N GLU A 22 3.87 -16.64 -16.71
CA GLU A 22 5.32 -16.75 -16.42
C GLU A 22 6.09 -15.46 -16.71
N LYS A 23 5.45 -14.44 -17.29
CA LYS A 23 6.11 -13.18 -17.66
C LYS A 23 6.47 -12.37 -16.42
N LYS A 24 7.68 -11.84 -16.43
CA LYS A 24 8.16 -10.88 -15.42
C LYS A 24 8.04 -9.46 -15.94
N VAL A 25 7.78 -8.50 -15.05
CA VAL A 25 7.68 -7.07 -15.33
C VAL A 25 8.96 -6.34 -14.91
N ASP A 26 9.29 -5.26 -15.62
CA ASP A 26 10.45 -4.42 -15.30
C ASP A 26 10.20 -3.49 -14.11
N ALA A 27 8.92 -3.11 -13.90
CA ALA A 27 8.54 -2.24 -12.79
C ALA A 27 7.13 -2.51 -12.28
N ILE A 28 6.92 -2.29 -10.98
CA ILE A 28 5.61 -2.21 -10.32
C ILE A 28 5.49 -0.84 -9.68
N LEU A 29 4.47 -0.09 -10.09
CA LEU A 29 4.25 1.29 -9.66
C LEU A 29 3.00 1.40 -8.78
N CYS A 30 3.19 1.29 -7.46
CA CYS A 30 2.10 1.43 -6.49
C CYS A 30 1.82 2.91 -6.19
N VAL A 31 0.99 3.52 -7.05
CA VAL A 31 0.51 4.91 -6.93
C VAL A 31 -0.86 5.02 -6.23
N ALA A 32 -1.40 3.89 -5.76
CA ALA A 32 -2.64 3.87 -5.01
C ALA A 32 -2.46 4.52 -3.63
N GLY A 33 -3.44 5.33 -3.26
CA GLY A 33 -3.43 6.07 -2.02
C GLY A 33 -4.54 7.11 -2.01
N GLY A 34 -4.83 7.61 -0.82
CA GLY A 34 -5.79 8.68 -0.62
C GLY A 34 -5.48 9.42 0.67
N TRP A 35 -6.27 10.45 0.95
CA TRP A 35 -6.14 11.20 2.20
C TRP A 35 -7.49 11.36 2.88
N ALA A 36 -7.53 10.97 4.16
CA ALA A 36 -8.59 11.26 5.09
C ALA A 36 -7.93 11.72 6.40
N GLY A 37 -8.39 12.85 6.94
CA GLY A 37 -7.81 13.48 8.12
C GLY A 37 -8.75 13.49 9.32
N GLY A 38 -8.17 13.68 10.50
CA GLY A 38 -8.89 13.76 11.76
C GLY A 38 -7.92 13.89 12.93
N SER A 39 -8.38 14.55 14.01
CA SER A 39 -7.66 14.48 15.28
C SER A 39 -7.97 13.18 16.00
N ALA A 40 -7.15 12.77 16.97
CA ALA A 40 -7.43 11.60 17.81
C ALA A 40 -8.75 11.72 18.61
N LYS A 41 -9.32 12.93 18.74
CA LYS A 41 -10.61 13.18 19.39
C LYS A 41 -11.79 13.10 18.42
N ALA A 42 -11.53 13.01 17.12
CA ALA A 42 -12.58 13.00 16.11
C ALA A 42 -13.37 11.69 16.17
N LYS A 43 -14.71 11.78 16.11
CA LYS A 43 -15.58 10.61 16.02
C LYS A 43 -15.31 9.76 14.76
N SER A 44 -14.73 10.36 13.73
CA SER A 44 -14.38 9.70 12.47
C SER A 44 -13.03 8.98 12.49
N LEU A 45 -12.25 9.04 13.57
CA LEU A 45 -10.89 8.49 13.66
C LEU A 45 -10.80 7.06 13.12
N TYR A 46 -11.63 6.14 13.63
CA TYR A 46 -11.59 4.74 13.22
C TYR A 46 -11.98 4.54 11.76
N LYS A 47 -13.01 5.26 11.28
CA LYS A 47 -13.47 5.19 9.89
C LYS A 47 -12.39 5.69 8.92
N ASN A 48 -11.77 6.82 9.24
CA ASN A 48 -10.75 7.41 8.39
C ASN A 48 -9.46 6.57 8.44
N SER A 49 -9.10 6.00 9.60
CA SER A 49 -7.95 5.09 9.74
C SER A 49 -8.13 3.82 8.91
N ASP A 50 -9.30 3.17 8.97
CA ASP A 50 -9.62 1.99 8.15
C ASP A 50 -9.49 2.31 6.64
N LEU A 51 -10.00 3.47 6.22
CA LEU A 51 -9.89 3.93 4.84
C LEU A 51 -8.42 4.19 4.44
N MET A 52 -7.62 4.82 5.30
CA MET A 52 -6.18 5.04 5.05
C MET A 52 -5.39 3.74 4.98
N TRP A 53 -5.68 2.76 5.83
CA TRP A 53 -5.03 1.45 5.76
C TRP A 53 -5.37 0.71 4.47
N LYS A 54 -6.65 0.71 4.07
CA LYS A 54 -7.09 0.06 2.83
C LYS A 54 -6.50 0.68 1.58
N GLN A 55 -6.39 2.01 1.53
CA GLN A 55 -5.92 2.69 0.33
C GLN A 55 -4.38 2.73 0.21
N SER A 56 -3.66 2.70 1.34
CA SER A 56 -2.20 2.87 1.35
C SER A 56 -1.45 1.60 1.80
N VAL A 57 -1.86 0.97 2.90
CA VAL A 57 -1.13 -0.17 3.49
C VAL A 57 -1.42 -1.46 2.71
N TRP A 58 -2.69 -1.71 2.37
CA TRP A 58 -3.08 -2.94 1.67
C TRP A 58 -2.46 -2.99 0.28
N THR A 59 -2.60 -1.91 -0.47
CA THR A 59 -2.07 -1.76 -1.83
C THR A 59 -0.55 -1.90 -1.87
N SER A 60 0.16 -1.28 -0.91
CA SER A 60 1.62 -1.41 -0.79
C SER A 60 2.04 -2.83 -0.45
N THR A 61 1.37 -3.48 0.52
CA THR A 61 1.70 -4.86 0.93
C THR A 61 1.50 -5.85 -0.23
N ILE A 62 0.37 -5.74 -0.95
CA ILE A 62 0.08 -6.59 -2.10
C ILE A 62 1.10 -6.34 -3.22
N SER A 63 1.43 -5.07 -3.51
CA SER A 63 2.43 -4.73 -4.53
C SER A 63 3.81 -5.28 -4.20
N SER A 64 4.24 -5.22 -2.95
CA SER A 64 5.50 -5.81 -2.50
C SER A 64 5.50 -7.33 -2.66
N HIS A 65 4.39 -8.01 -2.34
CA HIS A 65 4.27 -9.46 -2.55
C HIS A 65 4.35 -9.82 -4.03
N LEU A 66 3.63 -9.09 -4.88
CA LEU A 66 3.68 -9.26 -6.33
C LEU A 66 5.09 -9.03 -6.88
N ALA A 67 5.85 -8.08 -6.32
CA ALA A 67 7.23 -7.84 -6.73
C ALA A 67 8.11 -9.07 -6.52
N THR A 68 7.99 -9.77 -5.38
CA THR A 68 8.76 -11.02 -5.15
C THR A 68 8.47 -12.11 -6.17
N LYS A 69 7.28 -12.11 -6.78
CA LYS A 69 6.82 -13.14 -7.70
C LYS A 69 7.00 -12.77 -9.17
N TYR A 70 6.85 -11.50 -9.53
CA TYR A 70 6.70 -11.07 -10.92
C TYR A 70 7.69 -9.99 -11.33
N LEU A 71 8.48 -9.43 -10.43
CA LEU A 71 9.53 -8.47 -10.80
C LEU A 71 10.75 -9.22 -11.35
N LYS A 72 11.40 -8.63 -12.36
CA LYS A 72 12.71 -9.08 -12.84
C LYS A 72 13.81 -8.73 -11.81
N GLU A 73 14.92 -9.45 -11.89
CA GLU A 73 16.17 -9.06 -11.22
C GLU A 73 16.60 -7.68 -11.70
N GLY A 74 17.01 -6.80 -10.79
CA GLY A 74 17.26 -5.39 -11.06
C GLY A 74 16.02 -4.53 -11.39
N GLY A 75 14.81 -5.09 -11.27
CA GLY A 75 13.56 -4.38 -11.49
C GLY A 75 13.22 -3.37 -10.40
N LEU A 76 12.22 -2.53 -10.66
CA LEU A 76 11.86 -1.41 -9.78
C LEU A 76 10.48 -1.58 -9.13
N LEU A 77 10.42 -1.54 -7.80
CA LEU A 77 9.19 -1.35 -7.06
C LEU A 77 9.13 0.08 -6.49
N THR A 78 8.15 0.87 -6.91
CA THR A 78 7.88 2.19 -6.32
C THR A 78 6.64 2.14 -5.46
N LEU A 79 6.74 2.66 -4.25
CA LEU A 79 5.62 2.78 -3.32
C LEU A 79 5.37 4.26 -2.99
N THR A 80 4.12 4.62 -2.72
CA THR A 80 3.73 6.02 -2.46
C THR A 80 3.78 6.34 -0.97
N GLY A 81 4.75 7.18 -0.59
CA GLY A 81 4.88 7.71 0.77
C GLY A 81 4.41 9.15 0.90
N ALA A 82 4.42 9.68 2.13
CA ALA A 82 4.12 11.08 2.42
C ALA A 82 5.22 11.70 3.28
N LYS A 83 5.82 12.78 2.80
CA LYS A 83 6.88 13.53 3.52
C LYS A 83 6.44 13.91 4.93
N ALA A 84 5.17 14.27 5.10
CA ALA A 84 4.66 14.71 6.38
C ALA A 84 4.50 13.58 7.42
N ALA A 85 4.58 12.30 7.01
CA ALA A 85 4.64 11.16 7.92
C ALA A 85 6.02 10.99 8.58
N LEU A 86 7.05 11.68 8.09
CA LEU A 86 8.40 11.65 8.66
C LEU A 86 8.53 12.44 9.98
N ALA A 87 7.52 13.23 10.34
CA ALA A 87 7.44 13.97 11.59
C ALA A 87 6.11 13.70 12.29
N GLY A 88 6.09 13.79 13.62
CA GLY A 88 4.86 13.70 14.39
C GLY A 88 3.86 14.74 13.89
N THR A 89 2.67 14.29 13.51
CA THR A 89 1.59 15.16 13.05
C THR A 89 0.43 15.14 14.05
N PRO A 90 0.46 16.00 15.10
CA PRO A 90 -0.53 15.99 16.17
C PRO A 90 -1.98 16.19 15.71
N GLY A 91 -2.19 16.79 14.53
CA GLY A 91 -3.50 16.96 13.89
C GLY A 91 -3.80 15.99 12.74
N LYS A 92 -2.89 15.05 12.43
CA LYS A 92 -3.00 14.09 11.32
C LYS A 92 -2.43 12.71 11.72
N MET A 93 -2.82 12.21 12.90
CA MET A 93 -2.34 10.92 13.44
C MET A 93 -2.48 9.75 12.46
N GLU A 94 -3.46 9.80 11.56
CA GLU A 94 -3.74 8.74 10.59
C GLU A 94 -2.75 8.73 9.40
N MET A 95 -2.15 9.88 9.09
CA MET A 95 -1.11 9.99 8.07
C MET A 95 0.20 9.31 8.51
N PHE A 96 0.47 9.26 9.82
CA PHE A 96 1.57 8.47 10.38
C PHE A 96 1.36 6.97 10.14
N LEU A 97 0.11 6.51 10.21
CA LEU A 97 -0.21 5.09 10.17
C LEU A 97 -0.38 4.54 8.75
N GLY A 98 -0.79 5.38 7.79
CA GLY A 98 -0.99 4.97 6.39
C GLY A 98 0.25 5.04 5.50
N CYS A 99 1.26 5.86 5.82
CA CYS A 99 2.31 6.25 4.87
C CYS A 99 3.75 5.87 5.26
N ALA A 100 3.97 5.30 6.46
CA ALA A 100 5.31 4.99 6.95
C ALA A 100 6.04 3.84 6.23
N CYS A 101 5.37 3.07 5.35
CA CYS A 101 5.96 1.86 4.74
C CYS A 101 6.64 2.06 3.37
N CYS A 102 6.72 3.27 2.82
CA CYS A 102 7.07 3.44 1.41
C CYS A 102 8.44 4.11 1.21
N PHE A 103 9.52 3.35 1.43
CA PHE A 103 10.81 3.62 0.81
C PHE A 103 11.04 2.58 -0.28
N GLY A 104 11.30 3.04 -1.51
CA GLY A 104 11.51 2.17 -2.66
C GLY A 104 12.60 1.14 -2.38
N GLN A 105 12.26 -0.13 -2.55
CA GLN A 105 13.22 -1.22 -2.47
C GLN A 105 13.74 -1.50 -3.88
N HIS A 106 15.04 -1.35 -4.08
CA HIS A 106 15.71 -1.90 -5.24
C HIS A 106 15.89 -3.39 -4.99
N PHE A 107 15.28 -4.22 -5.83
CA PHE A 107 15.47 -5.66 -5.76
C PHE A 107 16.78 -5.97 -6.49
N PRO A 108 17.82 -6.46 -5.77
CA PRO A 108 19.10 -6.81 -6.38
C PRO A 108 18.94 -7.92 -7.41
#